data_AF-A0A024E8S1-F1
#
_entry.id   AF-A0A024E8S1-F1
#
_cell.length_a   1.000
_cell.length_b   1.000
_cell.length_c   1.000
_cell.angle_alpha   90.00
_cell.angle_beta   90.00
_cell.angle_gamma   90.00
#
_symmetry.space_group_name_H-M   'P 1'
#
loop_
_entity.id
_entity.type
_entity.pdbx_description
1 polymer ?
#
loop_
_entity_poly.entity_id
_entity_poly.type
_entity_poly.pdbx_seq_one_letter_code
_entity_poly.pdbx_strand_id
1 'polypeptide(L)' 'MVIVQNNQPAAVIINVDAYQEMLDEINDLCVEAVAAERLAGFDQASVICHDDMRTRFARKD' A
#
# COMPACT_ATOMS: atom_id res chain seq x y z
N MET A 1 -10.22 2.09 23.92
CA MET A 1 -11.08 1.36 24.89
C MET A 1 -11.46 0.03 24.28
N VAL A 2 -11.41 -1.08 25.02
CA VAL A 2 -11.79 -2.41 24.52
C VAL A 2 -13.14 -2.79 25.11
N ILE A 3 -14.07 -3.21 24.25
CA ILE A 3 -15.36 -3.76 24.65
C ILE A 3 -15.22 -5.28 24.75
N VAL A 4 -15.60 -5.84 25.89
CA VAL A 4 -15.49 -7.28 26.18
C VAL A 4 -16.89 -7.89 26.27
N GLN A 5 -17.10 -9.01 25.58
CA GLN A 5 -18.33 -9.81 25.67
C GLN A 5 -17.95 -11.28 25.90
N ASN A 6 -18.63 -11.98 26.80
CA ASN A 6 -18.33 -13.37 27.16
C ASN A 6 -16.87 -13.60 27.60
N ASN A 7 -16.29 -12.63 28.32
CA ASN A 7 -14.89 -12.63 28.75
C ASN A 7 -13.88 -12.66 27.58
N GLN A 8 -14.28 -12.21 26.38
CA GLN A 8 -13.42 -12.08 25.21
C GLN A 8 -13.52 -10.66 24.60
N PRO A 9 -12.42 -10.09 24.07
CA PRO A 9 -12.47 -8.82 23.36
C PRO A 9 -13.37 -8.93 22.13
N ALA A 10 -14.41 -8.12 22.07
CA ALA A 10 -15.40 -8.13 21.00
C ALA A 10 -15.25 -6.92 20.06
N ALA A 11 -14.79 -5.77 20.58
CA ALA A 11 -14.54 -4.58 19.78
C ALA A 11 -13.51 -3.65 20.43
N VAL A 12 -12.97 -2.72 19.64
CA VAL A 12 -12.10 -1.65 20.13
C VAL A 12 -12.66 -0.31 19.67
N ILE A 13 -12.90 0.59 20.62
CA ILE A 13 -13.19 1.99 20.36
C ILE A 13 -11.86 2.74 20.35
N ILE A 14 -11.61 3.43 19.24
CA ILE A 14 -10.45 4.29 19.01
C ILE A 14 -10.92 5.68 18.56
N ASN A 15 -10.09 6.68 18.80
CA ASN A 15 -10.32 8.01 18.24
C ASN A 15 -10.24 7.93 16.71
N VAL A 16 -11.09 8.69 16.00
CA VAL A 16 -11.18 8.67 14.53
C VAL A 16 -9.86 9.14 13.89
N ASP A 17 -9.21 10.14 14.45
CA ASP A 17 -7.92 10.66 13.97
C ASP A 17 -6.84 9.58 14.12
N ALA A 18 -6.77 8.92 15.29
CA ALA A 18 -5.84 7.82 15.51
C ALA A 18 -6.11 6.61 14.61
N TYR A 19 -7.37 6.37 14.22
CA TYR A 19 -7.72 5.35 13.24
C TYR A 19 -7.21 5.72 11.84
N GLN A 20 -7.39 6.98 11.44
CA GLN A 20 -6.92 7.48 10.15
C GLN A 20 -5.40 7.44 10.04
N GLU A 21 -4.68 7.93 11.07
CA GLU A 21 -3.22 7.84 11.13
C GLU A 21 -2.72 6.41 11.00
N MET A 22 -3.39 5.45 11.66
CA MET A 22 -3.03 4.03 11.54
C MET A 22 -3.27 3.49 10.13
N LEU A 23 -4.35 3.90 9.46
CA LEU A 23 -4.62 3.48 8.08
C LEU A 23 -3.59 4.06 7.10
N ASP A 24 -3.22 5.32 7.28
CA ASP A 24 -2.20 5.98 6.45
C ASP A 24 -0.85 5.29 6.62
N GLU A 25 -0.45 4.98 7.85
CA GLU A 25 0.80 4.25 8.14
C GLU A 25 0.80 2.85 7.48
N ILE A 26 -0.31 2.10 7.57
CA ILE A 26 -0.41 0.79 6.91
C ILE A 26 -0.28 0.94 5.38
N ASN A 27 -0.89 1.97 4.81
CA ASN A 27 -0.81 2.22 3.38
C ASN A 27 0.63 2.53 2.96
N ASP A 28 1.33 3.37 3.71
CA ASP A 28 2.73 3.71 3.45
C ASP A 28 3.63 2.46 3.54
N LEU A 29 3.45 1.64 4.57
CA LEU A 29 4.17 0.36 4.71
C LEU A 29 3.89 -0.60 3.54
N CYS A 30 2.65 -0.66 3.05
CA CYS A 30 2.30 -1.45 1.87
C CYS A 30 2.99 -0.94 0.61
N VAL A 31 3.03 0.38 0.40
CA VAL A 31 3.74 0.99 -0.72
C VAL A 31 5.23 0.66 -0.65
N GLU A 32 5.84 0.76 0.53
CA GLU A 32 7.25 0.42 0.74
C GLU A 32 7.53 -1.06 0.44
N ALA A 33 6.69 -1.98 0.93
CA ALA A 33 6.84 -3.41 0.67
C ALA A 33 6.78 -3.73 -0.84
N VAL A 34 5.82 -3.13 -1.56
CA VAL A 34 5.70 -3.29 -3.02
C VAL A 34 6.90 -2.69 -3.74
N ALA A 35 7.41 -1.54 -3.30
CA ALA A 35 8.60 -0.94 -3.86
C ALA A 35 9.83 -1.84 -3.66
N ALA A 36 9.99 -2.41 -2.46
CA ALA A 36 11.07 -3.34 -2.15
C ALA A 36 11.01 -4.61 -3.01
N GLU A 37 9.82 -5.19 -3.18
CA GLU A 37 9.62 -6.35 -4.06
C GLU A 37 9.99 -6.04 -5.51
N ARG A 38 9.54 -4.90 -6.05
CA ARG A 38 9.86 -4.45 -7.41
C ARG A 38 11.35 -4.20 -7.60
N LEU A 39 12.01 -3.63 -6.59
CA LEU A 39 13.45 -3.39 -6.62
C LEU A 39 14.24 -4.71 -6.54
N ALA A 40 13.79 -5.67 -5.73
CA ALA A 40 14.42 -6.99 -5.65
C ALA A 40 14.33 -7.75 -6.98
N GLY A 41 13.23 -7.58 -7.71
CA GLY A 41 13.04 -8.14 -9.06
C GLY A 41 13.51 -7.24 -10.21
N PHE A 42 14.24 -6.17 -9.93
CA PHE A 42 14.63 -5.20 -10.95
C PHE A 42 15.64 -5.78 -11.94
N ASP A 43 15.28 -5.78 -13.22
CA ASP A 43 16.17 -6.13 -14.33
C ASP A 43 16.29 -4.95 -15.29
N GLN A 44 17.52 -4.45 -15.43
CA GLN A 44 17.85 -3.33 -16.31
C GLN A 44 17.56 -3.63 -17.80
N ALA A 45 17.57 -4.89 -18.22
CA ALA A 45 17.22 -5.27 -19.59
C ALA A 45 15.72 -5.17 -19.87
N SER A 46 14.89 -5.17 -18.83
CA SER A 46 13.42 -5.17 -18.91
C SER A 46 12.77 -3.79 -18.76
N VAL A 47 13.54 -2.77 -18.35
CA VAL A 47 13.04 -1.40 -18.20
C VAL A 47 12.97 -0.67 -19.54
N ILE A 48 11.95 0.17 -19.67
CA ILE A 48 11.72 1.04 -20.83
C ILE A 48 11.92 2.49 -20.42
N CYS A 49 12.42 3.33 -21.32
CA CYS A 49 12.51 4.76 -21.04
C CYS A 49 11.13 5.43 -21.15
N HIS A 50 11.04 6.69 -20.70
CA HIS A 50 9.77 7.43 -20.71
C HIS A 50 9.16 7.55 -22.11
N ASP A 51 9.97 7.76 -23.15
CA ASP A 51 9.49 7.90 -24.53
C ASP A 51 8.99 6.56 -25.10
N ASP A 52 9.65 5.46 -24.76
CA ASP A 52 9.21 4.10 -25.11
C ASP A 52 7.90 3.75 -24.39
N MET A 53 7.76 4.15 -23.12
CA MET A 53 6.53 3.97 -22.34
C MET A 53 5.36 4.72 -22.97
N ARG A 54 5.56 6.01 -23.30
CA ARG A 54 4.53 6.80 -24.00
C ARG A 54 4.17 6.16 -25.34
N THR A 55 5.14 5.73 -26.13
CA THR A 55 4.90 5.09 -27.42
C THR A 55 4.12 3.77 -27.28
N ARG A 56 4.46 2.96 -26.28
CA ARG A 56 3.83 1.64 -26.03
C ARG A 56 2.39 1.74 -25.54
N PHE A 57 2.04 2.79 -24.80
CA PHE A 57 0.71 2.95 -24.18
C PHE A 57 -0.11 4.11 -24.75
N ALA A 58 0.38 4.84 -25.76
CA ALA A 58 -0.32 5.97 -26.39
C ALA A 58 -1.59 5.61 -27.17
N ARG A 59 -1.91 4.32 -27.38
CA ARG A 59 -3.21 3.90 -27.93
C ARG A 59 -3.87 2.86 -27.05
N LYS A 60 -4.69 3.34 -26.13
CA LYS A 60 -5.85 2.61 -25.62
C LYS A 60 -6.95 3.62 -25.27
N ASP A 61 -7.39 4.35 -26.30
CA ASP A 61 -8.73 4.94 -26.39
C ASP A 61 -9.56 4.06 -27.32
#